data_AF-A0A0F8Z3K9-F1
#
_entry.id   AF-A0A0F8Z3K9-F1
#
_cell.length_a   1.000
_cell.length_b   1.000
_cell.length_c   1.000
_cell.angle_alpha   90.00
_cell.angle_beta   90.00
_cell.angle_gamma   90.00
#
_symmetry.space_group_name_H-M   'P 1'
#
loop_
_entity.id
_entity.type
_entity.pdbx_description
1 polymer ?
#
loop_
_entity_poly.entity_id
_entity_poly.type
_entity_poly.pdbx_seq_one_letter_code
_entity_poly.pdbx_strand_id
1 'polypeptide(L)'
;IYGSGSPTALHPFETDKGITTRDRSDIQACDILLVNAIGITVTSVGTAIELGWADAFRKPIVMVLPKKEQPTHPFNHGMVREITGYTVENLDEGLYICQVILQRGQ
;
A
#
# COMPACT_ATOMS: atom_id res chain seq x y z
N ILE A 1 -3.58 29.44 -3.06
CA ILE A 1 -2.65 29.71 -1.94
C ILE A 1 -1.22 29.52 -2.43
N TYR A 2 -0.71 30.50 -3.16
CA TYR A 2 0.71 30.62 -3.46
C TYR A 2 1.06 32.08 -3.18
N GLY A 3 1.49 32.33 -1.94
CA GLY A 3 1.93 33.63 -1.46
C GLY A 3 3.43 33.80 -1.69
N SER A 4 3.79 34.96 -2.20
CA SER A 4 5.12 35.44 -2.57
C SER A 4 6.14 35.42 -1.41
N GLY A 5 7.34 34.86 -1.66
CA GLY A 5 8.50 35.04 -0.77
C GLY A 5 9.50 33.87 -0.63
N SER A 6 9.58 32.95 -1.61
CA SER A 6 10.59 31.91 -1.89
C SER A 6 11.47 31.31 -0.76
N PRO A 7 11.06 30.18 -0.17
CA PRO A 7 11.80 28.92 -0.21
C PRO A 7 11.42 28.17 -1.51
N THR A 8 12.27 27.31 -2.09
CA THR A 8 11.88 26.48 -3.26
C THR A 8 10.49 25.92 -3.03
N ALA A 9 9.49 26.38 -3.80
CA ALA A 9 8.12 25.94 -3.63
C ALA A 9 8.15 24.41 -3.64
N LEU A 10 7.68 23.78 -2.56
CA LEU A 10 7.61 22.32 -2.49
C LEU A 10 7.03 21.83 -3.80
N HIS A 11 7.66 20.82 -4.39
CA HIS A 11 7.17 20.26 -5.64
C HIS A 11 5.69 19.89 -5.43
N PRO A 12 4.78 20.09 -6.39
CA PRO A 12 3.35 19.86 -6.16
C PRO A 12 3.03 18.50 -5.52
N PHE A 13 3.83 17.46 -5.78
CA PHE A 13 3.73 16.12 -5.20
C PHE A 13 4.33 15.93 -3.80
N GLU A 14 5.00 16.93 -3.23
CA GLU A 14 5.55 16.91 -1.87
C GLU A 14 4.61 17.57 -0.85
N THR A 15 3.55 18.24 -1.32
CA THR A 15 2.52 18.79 -0.43
C THR A 15 1.57 17.70 0.06
N ASP A 16 0.98 17.84 1.25
CA ASP A 16 0.01 16.87 1.77
C ASP A 16 -1.11 16.56 0.77
N LYS A 17 -1.59 17.60 0.06
CA LYS A 17 -2.59 17.45 -1.01
C LYS A 17 -2.03 16.71 -2.22
N GLY A 18 -0.82 17.03 -2.63
CA GLY A 18 -0.12 16.36 -3.73
C GLY A 18 0.08 14.88 -3.46
N ILE A 19 0.64 14.54 -2.30
CA ILE A 19 0.87 13.15 -1.84
C ILE A 19 -0.46 12.40 -1.84
N THR A 20 -1.48 12.92 -1.13
CA THR A 20 -2.79 12.26 -1.02
C THR A 20 -3.48 12.07 -2.38
N THR A 21 -3.47 13.10 -3.24
CA THR A 21 -4.09 13.03 -4.57
C THR A 21 -3.36 12.03 -5.47
N ARG A 22 -2.02 12.04 -5.44
CA ARG A 22 -1.19 11.11 -6.21
C ARG A 22 -1.40 9.67 -5.74
N ASP A 23 -1.22 9.38 -4.45
CA ASP A 23 -1.31 8.01 -3.92
C ASP A 23 -2.70 7.41 -4.17
N ARG A 24 -3.77 8.20 -4.00
CA ARG A 24 -5.12 7.74 -4.33
C ARG A 24 -5.26 7.43 -5.83
N SER A 25 -4.73 8.29 -6.69
CA SER A 25 -4.76 8.07 -8.14
C SER A 25 -3.94 6.84 -8.52
N ASP A 26 -2.78 6.63 -7.91
CA ASP A 26 -1.92 5.46 -8.14
C ASP A 26 -2.64 4.17 -7.74
N ILE A 27 -3.32 4.15 -6.58
CA ILE A 27 -4.14 3.01 -6.14
C ILE A 27 -5.35 2.79 -7.06
N GLN A 28 -5.97 3.84 -7.57
CA GLN A 28 -7.10 3.72 -8.50
C GLN A 28 -6.65 3.13 -9.84
N ALA A 29 -5.47 3.52 -10.32
CA ALA A 29 -4.92 3.14 -11.61
C ALA A 29 -4.23 1.77 -11.60
N CYS A 30 -3.62 1.34 -10.48
CA CYS A 30 -2.91 0.07 -10.43
C CYS A 30 -3.85 -1.14 -10.57
N ASP A 31 -3.31 -2.26 -11.02
CA ASP A 31 -4.04 -3.53 -11.12
C ASP A 31 -3.99 -4.33 -9.81
N ILE A 32 -2.96 -4.10 -8.98
CA ILE A 32 -2.67 -4.83 -7.75
C ILE A 32 -1.86 -3.95 -6.78
N LEU A 33 -2.11 -4.11 -5.48
CA LEU A 33 -1.31 -3.49 -4.42
C LEU A 33 -0.43 -4.54 -3.74
N LEU A 34 0.89 -4.37 -3.82
CA LEU A 34 1.87 -5.15 -3.05
C LEU A 34 2.34 -4.32 -1.86
N VAL A 35 2.14 -4.84 -0.65
CA VAL A 35 2.55 -4.19 0.61
C VAL A 35 3.71 -4.98 1.21
N ASN A 36 4.90 -4.39 1.23
CA ASN A 36 6.05 -4.97 1.93
C ASN A 36 6.03 -4.55 3.40
N ALA A 37 5.64 -5.46 4.29
CA ALA A 37 5.53 -5.22 5.72
C ALA A 37 6.68 -5.83 6.54
N ILE A 38 7.72 -6.35 5.90
CA ILE A 38 8.85 -6.98 6.60
C ILE A 38 9.53 -5.97 7.52
N GLY A 39 9.65 -6.32 8.81
CA GLY A 39 10.39 -5.53 9.79
C GLY A 39 9.71 -4.21 10.20
N ILE A 40 8.46 -3.97 9.80
CA ILE A 40 7.72 -2.78 10.22
C ILE A 40 7.34 -2.93 11.70
N THR A 41 7.70 -1.91 12.50
CA THR A 41 7.40 -1.85 13.94
C THR A 41 6.29 -0.86 14.27
N VAL A 42 5.97 0.05 13.34
CA VAL A 42 4.95 1.09 13.51
C VAL A 42 4.11 1.19 12.24
N THR A 43 2.78 1.16 12.38
CA THR A 43 1.87 1.35 11.24
C THR A 43 1.92 2.79 10.73
N SER A 44 2.07 2.95 9.41
CA SER A 44 1.79 4.20 8.72
C SER A 44 0.28 4.37 8.55
N VAL A 45 -0.27 5.48 9.06
CA VAL A 45 -1.68 5.85 8.83
C VAL A 45 -1.96 5.98 7.32
N GLY A 46 -0.99 6.48 6.55
CA GLY A 46 -1.09 6.56 5.09
C GLY A 46 -1.31 5.19 4.46
N THR A 47 -0.53 4.18 4.85
CA THR A 47 -0.68 2.81 4.33
C THR A 47 -2.01 2.18 4.71
N ALA A 48 -2.53 2.46 5.92
CA ALA A 48 -3.87 2.01 6.30
C ALA A 48 -4.98 2.63 5.41
N ILE A 49 -4.81 3.90 5.01
CA ILE A 49 -5.70 4.58 4.07
C ILE A 49 -5.59 3.97 2.66
N GLU A 50 -4.37 3.71 2.19
CA GLU A 50 -4.11 3.07 0.88
C GLU A 50 -4.73 1.67 0.80
N LEU A 51 -4.59 0.86 1.85
CA LEU A 51 -5.26 -0.44 1.97
C LEU A 51 -6.79 -0.29 1.87
N GLY A 52 -7.36 0.72 2.53
CA GLY A 52 -8.79 1.03 2.45
C GLY A 52 -9.24 1.45 1.05
N TRP A 53 -8.45 2.26 0.34
CA TRP A 53 -8.73 2.61 -1.06
C TRP A 53 -8.62 1.40 -1.99
N ALA A 54 -7.62 0.55 -1.80
CA ALA A 54 -7.44 -0.66 -2.59
C ALA A 54 -8.65 -1.60 -2.44
N ASP A 55 -9.13 -1.84 -1.21
CA ASP A 55 -10.37 -2.62 -1.01
C ASP A 55 -11.60 -1.93 -1.63
N ALA A 56 -11.76 -0.62 -1.42
CA ALA A 56 -12.89 0.12 -1.98
C ALA A 56 -12.93 0.07 -3.52
N PHE A 57 -11.78 0.08 -4.18
CA PHE A 57 -11.65 -0.09 -5.63
C PHE A 57 -11.52 -1.55 -6.08
N ARG A 58 -11.68 -2.51 -5.16
CA ARG A 58 -11.60 -3.95 -5.41
C ARG A 58 -10.29 -4.39 -6.05
N LYS A 59 -9.19 -3.72 -5.69
CA LYS A 59 -7.84 -4.10 -6.10
C LYS A 59 -7.38 -5.29 -5.25
N PRO A 60 -6.79 -6.35 -5.85
CA PRO A 60 -6.12 -7.38 -5.09
C PRO A 60 -5.01 -6.79 -4.21
N ILE A 61 -4.94 -7.26 -2.96
CA ILE A 61 -3.90 -6.85 -1.99
C ILE A 61 -3.04 -8.07 -1.66
N VAL A 62 -1.73 -7.93 -1.84
CA VAL A 62 -0.72 -8.92 -1.46
C VAL A 62 0.14 -8.32 -0.35
N MET A 63 0.06 -8.88 0.84
CA MET A 63 0.83 -8.48 2.02
C MET A 63 2.04 -9.40 2.18
N VAL A 64 3.24 -8.85 2.23
CA VAL A 64 4.46 -9.59 2.59
C VAL A 64 4.70 -9.38 4.08
N LEU A 65 4.36 -10.38 4.88
CA LEU A 65 4.45 -10.34 6.34
C LEU A 65 4.90 -11.71 6.89
N PRO A 66 6.18 -11.83 7.32
CA PRO A 66 6.72 -13.08 7.86
C PRO A 66 5.88 -13.63 9.00
N LYS A 67 5.63 -14.95 9.01
CA LYS A 67 4.78 -15.60 10.03
C LYS A 67 5.23 -15.31 11.47
N LYS A 68 6.55 -15.28 11.68
CA LYS A 68 7.16 -14.98 12.99
C LYS A 68 6.81 -13.58 13.50
N GLU A 69 6.53 -12.64 12.61
CA GLU A 69 6.22 -11.24 12.94
C GLU A 69 4.71 -11.02 13.16
N GLN A 70 3.86 -11.84 12.52
CA GLN A 70 2.40 -11.67 12.53
C GLN A 70 1.79 -11.42 13.91
N PRO A 71 2.04 -12.22 14.97
CA PRO A 71 1.30 -12.10 16.24
C PRO A 71 1.33 -10.69 16.85
N THR A 72 2.41 -9.95 16.65
CA THR A 72 2.60 -8.59 17.18
C THR A 72 2.70 -7.53 16.10
N HIS A 73 2.59 -7.90 14.82
CA HIS A 73 2.76 -6.97 13.71
C HIS A 73 1.64 -5.92 13.71
N PRO A 74 1.94 -4.64 13.47
CA PRO A 74 0.92 -3.60 13.58
C PRO A 74 -0.12 -3.62 12.42
N PHE A 75 0.14 -4.40 11.36
CA PHE A 75 -0.85 -4.78 10.34
C PHE A 75 -1.60 -6.11 10.63
N ASN A 76 -1.30 -6.82 11.71
CA ASN A 76 -2.11 -7.98 12.15
C ASN A 76 -3.37 -7.52 12.91
N HIS A 77 -4.17 -6.71 12.23
CA HIS A 77 -5.46 -6.21 12.70
C HIS A 77 -6.59 -6.91 11.94
N GLY A 78 -7.73 -7.15 12.59
CA GLY A 78 -8.88 -7.83 11.99
C GLY A 78 -9.27 -7.26 10.63
N MET A 79 -9.47 -5.94 10.54
CA MET A 79 -9.82 -5.30 9.27
C MET A 79 -8.77 -5.47 8.18
N VAL A 80 -7.48 -5.39 8.51
CA VAL A 80 -6.41 -5.52 7.52
C VAL A 80 -6.32 -6.96 7.00
N ARG A 81 -6.50 -7.94 7.87
CA ARG A 81 -6.53 -9.36 7.46
C ARG A 81 -7.68 -9.65 6.51
N GLU A 82 -8.87 -9.15 6.80
CA GLU A 82 -10.07 -9.45 5.99
C GLU A 82 -10.05 -8.77 4.61
N ILE A 83 -9.40 -7.61 4.46
CA ILE A 83 -9.25 -6.97 3.14
C ILE A 83 -8.03 -7.47 2.35
N THR A 84 -7.08 -8.13 3.02
CA THR A 84 -5.88 -8.66 2.37
C THR A 84 -6.19 -9.97 1.68
N GLY A 85 -6.04 -10.02 0.36
CA GLY A 85 -6.30 -11.23 -0.42
C GLY A 85 -5.26 -12.34 -0.20
N TYR A 86 -3.98 -11.97 -0.13
CA TYR A 86 -2.87 -12.90 0.07
C TYR A 86 -1.89 -12.36 1.10
N THR A 87 -1.47 -13.19 2.06
CA THR A 87 -0.35 -12.89 2.97
C THR A 87 0.75 -13.93 2.77
N VAL A 88 1.97 -13.48 2.48
CA VAL A 88 3.13 -14.33 2.14
C VAL A 88 4.34 -13.99 3.01
N GLU A 89 5.35 -14.86 3.04
CA GLU A 89 6.44 -14.74 4.02
C GLU A 89 7.61 -13.88 3.56
N ASN A 90 7.79 -13.72 2.25
CA ASN A 90 8.92 -13.01 1.67
C ASN A 90 8.55 -12.31 0.36
N LEU A 91 9.44 -11.42 -0.10
CA LEU A 91 9.19 -10.57 -1.26
C LEU A 91 9.07 -11.40 -2.55
N ASP A 92 9.87 -12.46 -2.70
CA ASP A 92 9.85 -13.32 -3.89
C ASP A 92 8.49 -14.01 -4.05
N GLU A 93 7.91 -14.54 -2.97
CA GLU A 93 6.55 -15.08 -2.96
C GLU A 93 5.52 -14.01 -3.30
N GLY A 94 5.68 -12.79 -2.79
CA GLY A 94 4.78 -11.67 -3.07
C GLY A 94 4.77 -11.31 -4.56
N LEU A 95 5.96 -11.20 -5.16
CA LEU A 95 6.12 -10.94 -6.58
C LEU A 95 5.56 -12.09 -7.44
N TYR A 96 5.76 -13.33 -7.01
CA TYR A 96 5.19 -14.49 -7.70
C TYR A 96 3.66 -14.43 -7.73
N ILE A 97 2.99 -14.14 -6.60
CA ILE A 97 1.53 -13.98 -6.56
C ILE A 97 1.08 -12.83 -7.47
N CYS A 98 1.77 -11.69 -7.42
CA CYS A 98 1.48 -10.57 -8.31
C CYS A 98 1.57 -10.98 -9.79
N GLN A 99 2.64 -11.66 -10.17
CA GLN A 99 2.83 -12.15 -11.54
C GLN A 99 1.69 -13.08 -11.95
N VAL A 100 1.34 -14.06 -11.11
CA VAL A 100 0.24 -15.01 -11.40
C VAL A 100 -1.07 -14.27 -11.59
N ILE A 101 -1.39 -13.26 -10.77
CA ILE A 101 -2.64 -12.50 -10.89
C ILE A 101 -2.64 -11.67 -12.18
N LEU A 102 -1.55 -10.95 -12.48
CA LEU A 102 -1.45 -10.07 -13.65
C LEU A 102 -1.41 -10.83 -14.97
N GLN A 103 -0.98 -12.10 -14.96
CA GLN A 103 -0.95 -12.97 -16.14
C GLN A 103 -2.23 -13.78 -16.35
N ARG A 104 -3.24 -13.67 -15.46
CA ARG A 104 -4.53 -14.34 -15.66
C ARG A 104 -5.26 -13.72 -16.85
N GLY A 105 -5.31 -14.45 -17.97
CA GLY A 105 -6.00 -14.05 -19.19
C GLY A 105 -5.08 -13.73 -20.38
N GLN A 106 -3.77 -13.88 -20.21
CA GLN A 106 -2.80 -14.04 -21.32
C GLN A 106 -2.63 -15.53 -21.64
#